data_AF-A0A0T6A1P8-F1
#
_entry.id   AF-A0A0T6A1P8-F1
#
_cell.length_a   1.000
_cell.length_b   1.000
_cell.length_c   1.000
_cell.angle_alpha   90.00
_cell.angle_beta   90.00
_cell.angle_gamma   90.00
#
_symmetry.space_group_name_H-M   'P 1'
#
loop_
_entity.id
_entity.type
_entity.pdbx_description
1 polymer ?
#
loop_
_entity_poly.entity_id
_entity_poly.type
_entity_poly.pdbx_seq_one_letter_code
_entity_poly.pdbx_strand_id
1 'polypeptide(L)'
;MKVELYYSSKQEPAKQYACDNKKAVDLANQLKAKGVNIKIQDCGEQPAAFMTYNAAVTGPSAAKRAVFGTKGALEEEFGKAVPALLVFDKETERYPTEVYPRMDKEENKLIGVEEALQKLLSKA
;
A
#
# COMPACT_ATOMS: atom_id res chain seq x y z
N MET A 1 7.39 9.74 9.91
CA MET A 1 7.03 8.93 8.73
C MET A 1 5.53 8.79 8.66
N LYS A 2 4.97 8.59 7.47
CA LYS A 2 3.53 8.38 7.28
C LYS A 2 3.29 7.13 6.45
N VAL A 3 2.25 6.38 6.78
CA VAL A 3 1.85 5.17 6.05
C VAL A 3 0.38 5.27 5.70
N GLU A 4 0.00 4.86 4.49
CA GLU A 4 -1.40 4.79 4.08
C GLU A 4 -1.72 3.39 3.57
N LEU A 5 -2.73 2.75 4.18
CA LEU A 5 -3.26 1.44 3.78
C LEU A 5 -4.61 1.64 3.07
N TYR A 6 -4.73 1.07 1.88
CA TYR A 6 -5.94 1.02 1.07
C TYR A 6 -6.31 -0.43 0.81
N TYR A 7 -7.52 -0.82 1.19
CA TYR A 7 -8.05 -2.19 1.03
C TYR A 7 -9.55 -2.13 0.77
N SER A 8 -10.17 -3.25 0.40
CA SER A 8 -11.63 -3.32 0.22
C SER A 8 -12.22 -4.38 1.13
N SER A 9 -13.23 -4.02 1.92
CA SER A 9 -14.00 -5.01 2.70
C SER A 9 -15.02 -5.78 1.85
N LYS A 10 -15.36 -5.28 0.65
CA LYS A 10 -16.41 -5.84 -0.22
C LYS A 10 -15.88 -6.69 -1.37
N GLN A 11 -14.59 -6.62 -1.65
CA GLN A 11 -13.96 -7.30 -2.78
C GLN A 11 -12.69 -8.00 -2.30
N GLU A 12 -12.57 -9.28 -2.63
CA GLU A 12 -11.36 -10.04 -2.32
C GLU A 12 -10.20 -9.57 -3.22
N PRO A 13 -8.97 -9.51 -2.68
CA PRO A 13 -7.78 -9.26 -3.49
C PRO A 13 -7.61 -10.32 -4.59
N ALA A 14 -7.12 -9.89 -5.75
CA ALA A 14 -6.76 -10.80 -6.84
C ALA A 14 -5.70 -11.80 -6.36
N LYS A 15 -5.74 -13.04 -6.88
CA LYS A 15 -4.84 -14.13 -6.45
C LYS A 15 -3.36 -13.76 -6.51
N GLN A 16 -2.93 -12.99 -7.53
CA GLN A 16 -1.54 -12.56 -7.67
C GLN A 16 -1.12 -11.46 -6.65
N TYR A 17 -2.07 -10.83 -5.96
CA TYR A 17 -1.87 -9.79 -4.96
C TYR A 17 -2.60 -10.13 -3.65
N ALA A 18 -2.64 -11.42 -3.32
CA ALA A 18 -3.35 -11.91 -2.14
C ALA A 18 -2.92 -11.14 -0.87
N CYS A 19 -3.91 -10.75 -0.10
CA CYS A 19 -3.74 -10.07 1.18
C CYS A 19 -4.90 -10.47 2.09
N ASP A 20 -4.60 -10.83 3.33
CA ASP A 20 -5.61 -10.87 4.37
C ASP A 20 -5.87 -9.44 4.85
N ASN A 21 -6.99 -8.86 4.44
CA ASN A 21 -7.36 -7.49 4.76
C ASN A 21 -7.52 -7.27 6.26
N LYS A 22 -8.05 -8.24 7.01
CA LYS A 22 -8.22 -8.10 8.48
C LYS A 22 -6.86 -8.04 9.14
N LYS A 23 -5.97 -8.96 8.77
CA LYS A 23 -4.60 -8.99 9.29
C LYS A 23 -3.80 -7.74 8.89
N ALA A 24 -3.96 -7.23 7.66
CA ALA A 24 -3.32 -5.99 7.25
C ALA A 24 -3.79 -4.79 8.09
N VAL A 25 -5.10 -4.68 8.35
CA VAL A 25 -5.66 -3.63 9.23
C VAL A 25 -5.14 -3.78 10.66
N ASP A 26 -5.05 -4.99 11.20
CA ASP A 26 -4.52 -5.23 12.54
C ASP A 26 -3.04 -4.83 12.66
N LEU A 27 -2.21 -5.18 11.67
CA LEU A 27 -0.80 -4.78 11.62
C LEU A 27 -0.65 -3.26 11.51
N ALA A 28 -1.50 -2.61 10.70
CA ALA A 28 -1.53 -1.15 10.57
C ALA A 28 -1.93 -0.48 11.90
N ASN A 29 -2.89 -1.04 12.64
CA ASN A 29 -3.26 -0.53 13.96
C ASN A 29 -2.12 -0.70 14.99
N GLN A 30 -1.36 -1.80 14.93
CA GLN A 30 -0.18 -1.99 15.78
C GLN A 30 0.90 -0.94 15.50
N LEU A 31 1.17 -0.62 14.22
CA LEU A 31 2.12 0.45 13.87
C LEU A 31 1.64 1.81 14.38
N LYS A 32 0.34 2.09 14.27
CA LYS A 32 -0.26 3.30 14.82
C LYS A 32 -0.07 3.40 16.33
N ALA A 33 -0.23 2.28 17.05
CA ALA A 33 0.03 2.21 18.49
C ALA A 33 1.50 2.48 18.85
N LYS A 34 2.44 2.21 17.94
CA LYS A 34 3.87 2.57 18.07
C LYS A 34 4.18 4.03 17.71
N GLY A 35 3.17 4.85 17.40
CA GLY A 35 3.34 6.28 17.09
C GLY A 35 3.60 6.60 15.61
N VAL A 36 3.44 5.63 14.70
CA VAL A 36 3.48 5.90 13.26
C VAL A 36 2.17 6.56 12.82
N ASN A 37 2.26 7.63 12.02
CA ASN A 37 1.07 8.27 11.44
C ASN A 37 0.50 7.39 10.33
N ILE A 38 -0.65 6.74 10.59
CA ILE A 38 -1.28 5.80 9.68
C ILE A 38 -2.69 6.22 9.29
N LYS A 39 -2.92 6.25 7.98
CA LYS A 39 -4.24 6.32 7.37
C LYS A 39 -4.67 4.93 6.91
N ILE A 40 -5.88 4.51 7.27
CA ILE A 40 -6.49 3.27 6.78
C ILE A 40 -7.77 3.67 6.04
N GLN A 41 -7.94 3.23 4.79
CA GLN A 41 -9.11 3.54 3.96
C GLN A 41 -9.68 2.28 3.32
N ASP A 42 -11.00 2.12 3.45
CA ASP A 42 -11.77 1.07 2.80
C ASP A 42 -12.32 1.54 1.45
N CYS A 43 -11.70 1.07 0.38
CA CYS A 43 -12.06 1.32 -1.01
C CYS A 43 -13.28 0.54 -1.50
N GLY A 44 -13.81 -0.41 -0.72
CA GLY A 44 -15.10 -1.05 -0.97
C GLY A 44 -16.29 -0.16 -0.59
N GLU A 45 -16.09 0.75 0.37
CA GLU A 45 -17.08 1.77 0.72
C GLU A 45 -16.91 3.04 -0.11
N GLN A 46 -15.67 3.54 -0.21
CA GLN A 46 -15.37 4.76 -0.95
C GLN A 46 -14.06 4.61 -1.74
N PRO A 47 -14.08 4.74 -3.07
CA PRO A 47 -12.87 4.59 -3.88
C PRO A 47 -11.77 5.55 -3.44
N ALA A 48 -10.52 5.13 -3.57
CA ALA A 48 -9.38 6.00 -3.37
C ALA A 48 -9.49 7.21 -4.31
N ALA A 49 -9.06 8.38 -3.82
CA ALA A 49 -9.00 9.56 -4.68
C ALA A 49 -8.00 9.31 -5.83
N PHE A 50 -8.35 9.76 -7.03
CA PHE A 50 -7.45 9.70 -8.19
C PHE A 50 -6.06 10.26 -7.89
N MET A 51 -5.99 11.34 -7.09
CA MET A 51 -4.73 11.95 -6.68
C MET A 51 -3.83 11.00 -5.87
N THR A 52 -4.41 10.12 -5.05
CA THR A 52 -3.68 9.08 -4.31
C THR A 52 -3.10 8.04 -5.27
N TYR A 53 -3.92 7.53 -6.19
CA TYR A 53 -3.45 6.59 -7.22
C TYR A 53 -2.33 7.21 -8.06
N ASN A 54 -2.54 8.45 -8.53
CA ASN A 54 -1.55 9.19 -9.29
C ASN A 54 -0.23 9.34 -8.49
N ALA A 55 -0.31 9.67 -7.20
CA ALA A 55 0.89 9.76 -6.35
C ALA A 55 1.63 8.42 -6.24
N ALA A 56 0.92 7.29 -6.12
CA ALA A 56 1.52 5.96 -6.05
C ALA A 56 2.25 5.56 -7.36
N VAL A 57 1.73 5.98 -8.52
CA VAL A 57 2.34 5.67 -9.83
C VAL A 57 3.37 6.70 -10.29
N THR A 58 3.44 7.90 -9.71
CA THR A 58 4.42 8.93 -10.10
C THR A 58 5.54 9.16 -9.09
N GLY A 59 5.25 9.03 -7.81
CA GLY A 59 6.14 9.41 -6.71
C GLY A 59 7.41 8.57 -6.61
N PRO A 60 7.29 7.26 -6.34
CA PRO A 60 8.44 6.40 -6.11
C PRO A 60 9.12 6.00 -7.42
N SER A 61 10.40 5.63 -7.33
CA SER A 61 11.15 5.10 -8.47
C SER A 61 10.47 3.83 -9.01
N ALA A 62 10.63 3.54 -10.30
CA ALA A 62 9.91 2.43 -10.96
C ALA A 62 10.09 1.07 -10.24
N ALA A 63 11.27 0.80 -9.69
CA ALA A 63 11.53 -0.42 -8.90
C ALA A 63 10.69 -0.48 -7.61
N LYS A 64 10.42 0.66 -6.98
CA LYS A 64 9.66 0.77 -5.73
C LYS A 64 8.14 0.85 -5.92
N ARG A 65 7.66 0.70 -7.17
CA ARG A 65 6.24 0.65 -7.54
C ARG A 65 5.95 -0.31 -8.69
N ALA A 66 6.73 -1.40 -8.82
CA ALA A 66 6.72 -2.24 -10.00
C ALA A 66 5.32 -2.78 -10.39
N VAL A 67 4.43 -3.02 -9.43
CA VAL A 67 3.02 -3.40 -9.69
C VAL A 67 2.20 -2.23 -10.22
N PHE A 68 2.36 -1.04 -9.63
CA PHE A 68 1.75 0.21 -10.08
C PHE A 68 2.63 0.92 -11.13
N GLY A 69 3.25 0.13 -12.02
CA GLY A 69 4.27 0.59 -12.97
C GLY A 69 3.71 1.43 -14.12
N THR A 70 2.45 1.21 -14.48
CA THR A 70 1.78 1.86 -15.61
C THR A 70 0.58 2.67 -15.12
N LYS A 71 0.58 3.98 -15.42
CA LYS A 71 -0.54 4.87 -15.09
C LYS A 71 -1.79 4.44 -15.85
N GLY A 72 -2.92 4.36 -15.14
CA GLY A 72 -4.23 3.96 -15.67
C GLY A 72 -4.48 2.45 -15.70
N ALA A 73 -3.45 1.60 -15.56
CA ALA A 73 -3.61 0.16 -15.72
C ALA A 73 -4.34 -0.54 -14.56
N LEU A 74 -4.24 0.02 -13.35
CA LEU A 74 -4.80 -0.57 -12.11
C LEU A 74 -5.56 0.47 -11.29
N GLU A 75 -6.02 1.55 -11.93
CA GLU A 75 -6.68 2.66 -11.23
C GLU A 75 -7.98 2.20 -10.54
N GLU A 76 -8.83 1.49 -11.27
CA GLU A 76 -10.12 1.02 -10.75
C GLU A 76 -9.98 -0.03 -9.65
N GLU A 77 -8.87 -0.77 -9.68
CA GLU A 77 -8.54 -1.86 -8.76
C GLU A 77 -7.69 -1.42 -7.57
N PHE A 78 -7.23 -0.17 -7.56
CA PHE A 78 -6.38 0.37 -6.50
C PHE A 78 -7.10 0.39 -5.16
N GLY A 79 -6.54 -0.32 -4.18
CA GLY A 79 -7.17 -0.55 -2.89
C GLY A 79 -8.36 -1.52 -2.95
N LYS A 80 -8.67 -2.13 -4.09
CA LYS A 80 -9.74 -3.13 -4.24
C LYS A 80 -9.17 -4.51 -4.54
N ALA A 81 -9.21 -4.99 -5.80
CA ALA A 81 -8.52 -6.22 -6.16
C ALA A 81 -7.01 -6.14 -5.93
N VAL A 82 -6.44 -4.93 -5.95
CA VAL A 82 -5.04 -4.70 -5.61
C VAL A 82 -4.97 -3.86 -4.33
N PRO A 83 -4.86 -4.46 -3.14
CA PRO A 83 -4.63 -3.71 -1.91
C PRO A 83 -3.34 -2.92 -2.06
N ALA A 84 -3.29 -1.72 -1.47
CA ALA A 84 -2.15 -0.82 -1.64
C ALA A 84 -1.66 -0.29 -0.31
N LEU A 85 -0.34 -0.30 -0.13
CA LEU A 85 0.34 0.33 1.00
C LEU A 85 1.31 1.36 0.49
N LEU A 86 1.13 2.61 0.89
CA LEU A 86 2.00 3.73 0.55
C LEU A 86 2.82 4.10 1.79
N VAL A 87 4.13 4.23 1.62
CA VAL A 87 5.05 4.64 2.69
C VAL A 87 5.67 5.97 2.30
N PHE A 88 5.66 6.92 3.22
CA PHE A 88 6.22 8.26 3.08
C PHE A 88 7.28 8.46 4.18
N ASP A 89 8.45 8.95 3.79
CA ASP A 89 9.54 9.20 4.75
C ASP A 89 9.13 10.29 5.74
N LYS A 90 8.43 11.34 5.25
CA LYS A 90 7.90 12.45 6.06
C LYS A 90 6.40 12.62 5.90
N GLU A 91 5.76 13.12 6.95
CA GLU A 91 4.29 13.28 6.97
C GLU A 91 3.79 14.35 6.00
N THR A 92 4.62 15.35 5.72
CA THR A 92 4.31 16.48 4.82
C THR A 92 4.57 16.16 3.35
N GLU A 93 5.12 14.99 3.03
CA GLU A 93 5.44 14.63 1.66
C GLU A 93 4.18 14.31 0.85
N ARG A 94 4.15 14.87 -0.37
CA ARG A 94 3.07 14.65 -1.32
C ARG A 94 3.14 13.27 -1.99
N TYR A 95 4.33 12.71 -2.08
CA TYR A 95 4.59 11.49 -2.85
C TYR A 95 5.18 10.41 -1.94
N PRO A 96 4.71 9.15 -2.05
CA PRO A 96 5.28 8.06 -1.30
C PRO A 96 6.68 7.71 -1.83
N THR A 97 7.55 7.28 -0.93
CA THR A 97 8.89 6.77 -1.25
C THR A 97 8.85 5.28 -1.61
N GLU A 98 7.89 4.54 -1.05
CA GLU A 98 7.66 3.12 -1.37
C GLU A 98 6.17 2.81 -1.54
N VAL A 99 5.86 1.90 -2.46
CA VAL A 99 4.50 1.41 -2.68
C VAL A 99 4.49 -0.11 -2.75
N TYR A 100 3.55 -0.75 -2.06
CA TYR A 100 3.32 -2.19 -2.07
C TYR A 100 1.88 -2.52 -2.51
N PRO A 101 1.64 -3.71 -3.10
CA PRO A 101 2.62 -4.74 -3.41
C PRO A 101 3.62 -4.30 -4.48
N ARG A 102 4.83 -4.84 -4.43
CA ARG A 102 5.84 -4.61 -5.47
C ARG A 102 6.70 -5.84 -5.69
N MET A 103 7.21 -5.98 -6.90
CA MET A 103 8.30 -6.91 -7.17
C MET A 103 9.59 -6.32 -6.59
N ASP A 104 10.17 -6.99 -5.61
CA ASP A 104 11.43 -6.59 -5.02
C ASP A 104 12.59 -7.30 -5.74
N LYS A 105 13.55 -6.51 -6.23
CA LYS A 105 14.66 -7.04 -7.03
C LYS A 105 15.73 -7.69 -6.18
N GLU A 106 15.88 -7.29 -4.93
CA GLU A 106 16.89 -7.84 -4.02
C GLU A 106 16.43 -9.18 -3.48
N GLU A 107 15.15 -9.29 -3.10
CA GLU A 107 14.56 -10.53 -2.59
C GLU A 107 14.02 -11.45 -3.71
N ASN A 108 14.05 -10.99 -4.96
CA ASN A 108 13.54 -11.68 -6.15
C ASN A 108 12.12 -12.27 -5.96
N LYS A 109 11.26 -11.51 -5.29
CA LYS A 109 9.87 -11.92 -5.00
C LYS A 109 8.93 -10.72 -4.93
N LEU A 110 7.63 -11.01 -5.06
CA LEU A 110 6.60 -10.05 -4.76
C LEU A 110 6.51 -9.85 -3.24
N ILE A 111 6.73 -8.62 -2.77
CA ILE A 111 6.44 -8.23 -1.39
C ILE A 111 5.00 -7.74 -1.34
N GLY A 112 4.17 -8.47 -0.61
CA GLY A 112 2.77 -8.13 -0.34
C GLY A 112 2.60 -7.06 0.75
N VAL A 113 1.37 -6.59 0.93
CA VAL A 113 1.02 -5.55 1.92
C VAL A 113 1.28 -6.01 3.36
N GLU A 114 0.88 -7.24 3.71
CA GLU A 114 1.12 -7.79 5.06
C GLU A 114 2.61 -7.90 5.39
N GLU A 115 3.41 -8.40 4.45
CA GLU A 115 4.85 -8.55 4.64
C GLU A 115 5.52 -7.18 4.80
N ALA A 116 5.10 -6.19 4.01
CA ALA A 116 5.60 -4.82 4.14
C ALA A 116 5.24 -4.20 5.50
N LEU A 117 4.00 -4.36 5.97
CA LEU A 117 3.56 -3.90 7.30
C LEU A 117 4.36 -4.58 8.43
N GLN A 118 4.62 -5.88 8.33
CA GLN A 118 5.45 -6.60 9.30
C GLN A 118 6.89 -6.09 9.30
N LYS A 119 7.48 -5.86 8.13
CA LYS A 119 8.83 -5.28 8.00
C LYS A 119 8.90 -3.88 8.62
N LEU A 120 7.86 -3.06 8.47
CA LEU A 120 7.77 -1.76 9.14
C LEU A 120 7.65 -1.90 10.66
N LEU A 121 6.83 -2.85 11.15
CA LEU A 121 6.65 -3.09 12.59
C LEU A 121 7.93 -3.49 13.30
N SER A 122 8.78 -4.27 12.64
CA SER A 122 10.07 -4.70 13.16
C SER A 122 11.11 -3.56 13.19
N LYS A 123 10.86 -2.46 12.47
CA LYS A 123 11.74 -1.28 12.41
C LYS A 123 11.25 -0.10 13.25
N ALA A 124 9.97 -0.10 13.63
CA ALA A 124 9.32 0.93 14.46
C ALA A 124 9.44 0.59 15.95
#